data_AF-A0A9E1EVR7-F1
#
_entry.id   AF-A0A9E1EVR7-F1
#
_cell.length_a   1.000
_cell.length_b   1.000
_cell.length_c   1.000
_cell.angle_alpha   90.00
_cell.angle_beta   90.00
_cell.angle_gamma   90.00
#
_symmetry.space_group_name_H-M   'P 1'
#
loop_
_entity.id
_entity.type
_entity.pdbx_description
1 polymer ?
#
loop_
_entity_poly.entity_id
_entity_poly.type
_entity_poly.pdbx_seq_one_letter_code
_entity_poly.pdbx_strand_id
1 'polypeptide(L)'
;MRAKATRERVIQRLYEMALARANDAVKLAYCQEPTEDEIRRLDLGAVAEFRRSNLGSVEIRFIDRVKALQALAGMLEGEGCEAEEFFRAMVQAEEEA
;
A
#
# COMPACT_ATOMS: atom_id res chain seq x y z
N MET A 1 1.96 -0.88 21.72
CA MET A 1 2.52 -2.21 21.39
C MET A 1 2.03 -2.55 19.99
N ARG A 2 2.90 -2.58 18.97
CA ARG A 2 2.50 -3.03 17.64
C ARG A 2 2.15 -4.51 17.74
N ALA A 3 0.97 -4.89 17.23
CA ALA A 3 0.60 -6.29 17.18
C ALA A 3 1.54 -7.01 16.20
N LYS A 4 2.06 -8.18 16.59
CA LYS A 4 2.95 -8.98 15.75
C LYS A 4 2.32 -9.25 14.39
N ALA A 5 3.11 -9.12 13.32
CA ALA A 5 2.71 -9.49 11.97
C ALA A 5 2.27 -10.96 11.96
N THR A 6 1.07 -11.24 11.45
CA THR A 6 0.60 -12.61 11.19
C THR A 6 0.40 -12.77 9.70
N ARG A 7 0.45 -14.02 9.22
CA ARG A 7 0.25 -14.33 7.80
C ARG A 7 -1.06 -13.78 7.27
N GLU A 8 -2.11 -13.96 8.05
CA GLU A 8 -3.46 -13.51 7.76
C GLU A 8 -3.52 -11.98 7.67
N ARG A 9 -2.84 -11.26 8.58
CA ARG A 9 -2.81 -9.79 8.56
C ARG A 9 -2.07 -9.24 7.35
N VAL A 10 -0.94 -9.83 6.97
CA VAL A 10 -0.20 -9.35 5.78
C VAL A 10 -0.98 -9.64 4.51
N ILE A 11 -1.58 -10.83 4.38
CA ILE A 11 -2.46 -11.16 3.25
C ILE A 11 -3.61 -10.16 3.16
N GLN A 12 -4.27 -9.89 4.30
CA GLN A 12 -5.35 -8.91 4.36
C GLN A 12 -4.88 -7.52 3.94
N ARG A 13 -3.72 -7.05 4.42
CA ARG A 13 -3.18 -5.75 4.03
C ARG A 13 -2.81 -5.67 2.56
N LEU A 14 -2.20 -6.72 2.01
CA LEU A 14 -1.85 -6.79 0.59
C LEU A 14 -3.11 -6.79 -0.29
N TYR A 15 -4.16 -7.49 0.14
CA TYR A 15 -5.46 -7.48 -0.50
C TYR A 15 -6.11 -6.09 -0.49
N GLU A 16 -6.11 -5.41 0.68
CA GLU A 16 -6.60 -4.04 0.82
C GLU A 16 -5.87 -3.09 -0.14
N MET A 17 -4.53 -3.15 -0.19
CA MET A 17 -3.73 -2.33 -1.09
C MET A 17 -4.02 -2.64 -2.57
N ALA A 18 -4.04 -3.92 -2.95
CA ALA A 18 -4.26 -4.36 -4.33
C ALA A 18 -5.60 -3.87 -4.91
N LEU A 19 -6.62 -3.76 -4.05
CA LEU A 19 -7.96 -3.30 -4.43
C LEU A 19 -8.24 -1.83 -4.09
N ALA A 20 -7.30 -1.13 -3.44
CA ALA A 20 -7.47 0.26 -3.05
C ALA A 20 -7.72 1.16 -4.28
N ARG A 21 -8.64 2.11 -4.13
CA ARG A 21 -9.01 3.04 -5.21
C ARG A 21 -8.00 4.19 -5.30
N ALA A 22 -7.86 4.76 -6.50
CA ALA A 22 -6.98 5.91 -6.72
C ALA A 22 -7.64 7.26 -6.39
N ASN A 23 -8.96 7.27 -6.17
CA ASN A 23 -9.78 8.49 -6.13
C ASN A 23 -9.31 9.51 -5.10
N ASP A 24 -8.91 9.05 -3.91
CA ASP A 24 -8.48 9.93 -2.83
C ASP A 24 -7.08 10.52 -3.08
N ALA A 25 -6.21 9.79 -3.77
CA ALA A 25 -4.95 10.32 -4.26
C ALA A 25 -5.17 11.41 -5.33
N VAL A 26 -6.13 11.19 -6.24
CA VAL A 26 -6.53 12.19 -7.25
C VAL A 26 -7.12 13.42 -6.55
N LYS A 27 -8.00 13.23 -5.56
CA LYS A 27 -8.55 14.33 -4.76
C LYS A 27 -7.45 15.13 -4.08
N LEU A 28 -6.48 14.46 -3.46
CA LEU A 28 -5.34 15.11 -2.83
C LEU A 28 -4.51 15.91 -3.83
N ALA A 29 -4.33 15.39 -5.06
CA ALA A 29 -3.56 16.07 -6.11
C ALA A 29 -4.08 17.48 -6.40
N TYR A 30 -5.40 17.65 -6.47
CA TYR A 30 -6.05 18.92 -6.79
C TYR A 30 -6.32 19.80 -5.56
N CYS A 31 -6.16 19.27 -4.34
CA CYS A 31 -6.39 20.03 -3.12
C CYS A 31 -5.17 20.92 -2.82
N GLN A 32 -5.35 22.25 -2.86
CA GLN A 32 -4.24 23.21 -2.67
C GLN A 32 -3.68 23.18 -1.24
N GLU A 33 -4.56 23.25 -0.25
CA GLU A 33 -4.20 23.34 1.17
C GLU A 33 -5.05 22.36 2.00
N PRO A 34 -4.82 21.04 1.85
CA PRO A 34 -5.55 20.06 2.64
C PRO A 34 -5.19 20.19 4.12
N THR A 35 -6.19 20.19 4.98
CA THR A 35 -5.97 20.11 6.43
C THR A 35 -5.45 18.72 6.81
N GLU A 36 -4.78 18.62 7.96
CA GLU A 36 -4.27 17.34 8.46
C GLU A 36 -5.40 16.31 8.64
N ASP A 37 -6.56 16.75 9.12
CA ASP A 37 -7.73 15.89 9.31
C ASP A 37 -8.36 15.44 7.99
N GLU A 38 -8.30 16.26 6.94
CA GLU A 38 -8.70 15.83 5.60
C GLU A 38 -7.74 14.77 5.08
N ILE A 39 -6.43 14.95 5.23
CA ILE A 39 -5.42 13.96 4.81
C ILE A 39 -5.61 12.65 5.55
N ARG A 40 -5.83 12.68 6.87
CA ARG A 40 -6.05 11.47 7.70
C ARG A 40 -7.26 10.63 7.26
N ARG A 41 -8.25 11.25 6.61
CA ARG A 41 -9.47 10.57 6.14
C ARG A 41 -9.33 9.98 4.74
N LEU A 42 -8.26 10.29 4.02
CA LEU A 42 -8.03 9.77 2.68
C LEU A 42 -7.59 8.30 2.73
N ASP A 43 -8.19 7.48 1.89
CA ASP A 43 -7.68 6.15 1.55
C ASP A 43 -6.56 6.28 0.51
N LEU A 44 -5.32 6.29 0.98
CA LEU A 44 -4.13 6.34 0.14
C LEU A 44 -3.49 4.95 -0.05
N GLY A 45 -4.22 3.85 0.19
CA GLY A 45 -3.69 2.49 0.11
C GLY A 45 -3.15 2.08 -1.26
N ALA A 46 -3.57 2.76 -2.33
CA ALA A 46 -3.07 2.53 -3.68
C ALA A 46 -1.77 3.29 -4.01
N VAL A 47 -1.37 4.25 -3.17
CA VAL A 47 -0.27 5.20 -3.44
C VAL A 47 1.05 4.61 -2.97
N ALA A 48 1.97 4.42 -3.91
CA ALA A 48 3.36 4.07 -3.62
C ALA A 48 4.20 5.33 -3.32
N GLU A 49 3.93 6.43 -4.02
CA GLU A 49 4.60 7.70 -3.77
C GLU A 49 3.73 8.90 -4.16
N PHE A 50 3.83 9.98 -3.39
CA PHE A 50 3.19 11.26 -3.69
C PHE A 50 4.21 12.38 -3.55
N ARG A 51 4.36 13.21 -4.59
CA ARG A 51 5.20 14.41 -4.56
C ARG A 51 4.42 15.60 -5.09
N ARG A 52 4.60 16.75 -4.43
CA ARG A 52 4.17 18.06 -4.92
C ARG A 52 5.38 18.96 -5.02
N SER A 53 5.61 19.53 -6.20
CA SER A 53 6.68 20.51 -6.41
C SER A 53 6.26 21.90 -5.94
N ASN A 54 7.25 22.76 -5.73
CA ASN A 54 7.01 24.18 -5.39
C ASN A 54 6.31 24.95 -6.53
N LEU A 55 6.31 24.41 -7.75
CA LEU A 55 5.61 24.95 -8.92
C LEU A 55 4.18 24.41 -9.05
N GLY A 56 3.70 23.64 -8.07
CA GLY A 56 2.34 23.11 -8.03
C GLY A 56 2.12 21.84 -8.86
N SER A 57 3.14 21.30 -9.54
CA SER A 57 3.02 20.01 -10.21
C SER A 57 2.95 18.87 -9.19
N VAL A 58 2.05 17.92 -9.42
CA VAL A 58 1.88 16.74 -8.57
C VAL A 58 2.26 15.49 -9.36
N GLU A 59 3.15 14.68 -8.79
CA GLU A 59 3.50 13.35 -9.28
C GLU A 59 2.95 12.32 -8.29
N ILE A 60 2.22 11.33 -8.80
CA ILE A 60 1.71 10.20 -8.00
C ILE A 60 2.17 8.91 -8.65
N ARG A 61 2.78 8.03 -7.87
CA ARG A 61 3.02 6.64 -8.25
C ARG A 61 2.08 5.73 -7.49
N PHE A 62 1.46 4.81 -8.21
CA PHE A 62 0.60 3.79 -7.64
C PHE A 62 1.37 2.49 -7.49
N ILE A 63 0.88 1.63 -6.61
CA ILE A 63 1.37 0.26 -6.50
C ILE A 63 1.13 -0.50 -7.81
N ASP A 64 1.98 -1.49 -8.09
CA ASP A 64 1.71 -2.46 -9.16
C ASP A 64 0.65 -3.46 -8.69
N ARG A 65 -0.61 -3.21 -9.08
CA ARG A 65 -1.74 -4.06 -8.70
C ARG A 65 -1.64 -5.47 -9.26
N VAL A 66 -1.07 -5.64 -10.46
CA VAL A 66 -0.92 -6.96 -11.06
C VAL A 66 0.08 -7.76 -10.24
N LYS A 67 1.22 -7.17 -9.88
CA LYS A 67 2.20 -7.81 -9.02
C LYS A 67 1.66 -8.13 -7.63
N ALA A 68 0.88 -7.22 -7.03
CA ALA A 68 0.24 -7.47 -5.74
C ALA A 68 -0.77 -8.63 -5.80
N LEU A 69 -1.59 -8.71 -6.86
CA LEU A 69 -2.55 -9.80 -7.08
C LEU A 69 -1.85 -11.13 -7.39
N GLN A 70 -0.75 -11.12 -8.14
CA GLN A 70 0.06 -12.31 -8.39
C GLN A 70 0.67 -12.86 -7.10
N ALA A 71 1.19 -11.98 -6.23
CA ALA A 71 1.68 -12.37 -4.92
C ALA A 71 0.55 -12.96 -4.05
N LEU A 72 -0.64 -12.34 -4.04
CA LEU A 72 -1.81 -12.88 -3.34
C LEU A 72 -2.23 -14.26 -3.86
N ALA A 73 -2.26 -14.44 -5.18
CA ALA A 73 -2.59 -15.73 -5.80
C ALA A 73 -1.59 -16.82 -5.38
N GLY A 74 -0.29 -16.53 -5.45
CA GLY A 74 0.75 -17.46 -5.01
C GLY A 74 0.65 -17.83 -3.52
N MET A 75 0.20 -16.91 -2.67
CA MET A 75 -0.05 -17.19 -1.25
C MET A 75 -1.26 -18.10 -1.00
N LEU A 76 -2.24 -18.09 -1.90
CA LEU A 76 -3.43 -18.93 -1.80
C LEU A 76 -3.20 -20.36 -2.35
N GLU A 77 -2.25 -20.54 -3.26
CA GLU A 77 -1.96 -21.83 -3.91
C GLU A 77 -1.07 -22.78 -3.09
N GLY A 78 -0.33 -22.28 -2.09
CA GLY A 78 0.41 -23.10 -1.09
C GLY A 78 1.84 -23.52 -1.49
N GLU A 79 2.78 -23.22 -0.60
CA GLU A 79 4.22 -23.58 -0.47
C GLU A 79 5.14 -23.55 -1.72
N GLY A 80 6.14 -22.66 -1.69
CA GLY A 80 7.32 -22.71 -2.57
C GLY A 80 7.45 -21.65 -3.67
N CYS A 81 6.59 -20.62 -3.69
CA CYS A 81 6.67 -19.53 -4.68
C CYS A 81 7.31 -18.25 -4.12
N GLU A 82 7.73 -17.32 -5.01
CA GLU A 82 8.26 -15.99 -4.67
C GLU A 82 7.42 -15.21 -3.64
N ALA A 83 6.12 -15.51 -3.55
CA ALA A 83 5.22 -14.87 -2.59
C ALA A 83 5.58 -15.18 -1.13
N GLU A 84 6.20 -16.33 -0.85
CA GLU A 84 6.61 -16.74 0.50
C GLU A 84 7.86 -15.99 0.97
N GLU A 85 8.82 -15.76 0.07
CA GLU A 85 10.00 -14.91 0.34
C GLU A 85 9.58 -13.45 0.53
N PHE A 86 8.67 -12.94 -0.31
CA PHE A 86 8.09 -11.61 -0.16
C PHE A 86 7.38 -11.44 1.19
N PHE A 87 6.59 -12.44 1.60
CA PHE A 87 5.92 -12.44 2.90
C PHE A 87 6.92 -12.41 4.06
N ARG A 88 7.97 -13.24 4.00
CA ARG A 88 9.02 -13.26 5.03
C ARG A 88 9.69 -11.91 5.18
N ALA A 89 9.99 -11.24 4.07
CA ALA A 89 10.58 -9.89 4.07
C ALA A 89 9.63 -8.85 4.70
N MET A 90 8.32 -8.91 4.43
CA MET A 90 7.35 -8.02 5.06
C MET A 90 7.24 -8.22 6.57
N VAL A 91 7.22 -9.47 7.04
CA VAL A 91 7.18 -9.78 8.47
C VAL A 91 8.43 -9.26 9.18
N GLN A 92 9.61 -9.46 8.59
CA GLN A 92 10.87 -8.96 9.15
C GLN A 92 10.89 -7.43 9.24
N ALA A 93 10.44 -6.73 8.19
CA ALA A 93 10.37 -5.27 8.18
C ALA A 93 9.43 -4.70 9.26
N GLU A 94 8.33 -5.40 9.60
CA GLU A 94 7.45 -4.99 10.71
C GLU A 94 8.04 -5.28 12.10
N GLU A 95 8.93 -6.28 12.23
CA GLU A 95 9.62 -6.58 13.49
C GLU A 95 10.76 -5.59 13.79
N GLU A 96 11.37 -4.99 12.76
CA GLU A 96 12.48 -4.04 12.88
C GLU A 96 12.05 -2.56 13.05
N ALA A 97 10.78 -2.24 12.83
CA ALA A 97 10.23 -0.87 12.82
C ALA A 97 9.41 -0.50 14.06
#